data_AF-A0A2E6N998-F1
#
_entry.id   AF-A0A2E6N998-F1
#
_cell.length_a   1.000
_cell.length_b   1.000
_cell.length_c   1.000
_cell.angle_alpha   90.00
_cell.angle_beta   90.00
_cell.angle_gamma   90.00
#
_symmetry.space_group_name_H-M   'P 1'
#
loop_
_entity.id
_entity.type
_entity.pdbx_description
1 polymer ?
#
loop_
_entity_poly.entity_id
_entity_poly.type
_entity_poly.pdbx_seq_one_letter_code
_entity_poly.pdbx_strand_id
1 'polypeptide(L)'
;MSVKKVLKFKSGKKASDTEAKKAVTVEGKITKGKPSGPQWSYYVSAKPEPVGWDMILSGSKYRGMYDGDNQRVVWRIPSELSNKMEAHVFFVQGRIIKGVDE
;
A
#
# COMPACT_ATOMS: atom_id res chain seq x y z
N MET A 1 34.86 15.35 -22.51
CA MET A 1 33.40 15.53 -22.35
C MET A 1 32.69 14.60 -23.31
N SER A 2 32.10 13.50 -22.81
CA SER A 2 31.46 12.47 -23.64
C SER A 2 29.99 12.80 -23.86
N VAL A 3 29.61 13.09 -25.10
CA VAL A 3 28.22 13.36 -25.50
C VAL A 3 27.53 12.02 -25.79
N LYS A 4 26.66 11.57 -24.88
CA LYS A 4 25.86 10.34 -25.06
C LYS A 4 24.54 10.66 -25.78
N LYS A 5 24.51 10.22 -27.05
CA LYS A 5 23.39 9.86 -27.93
C LYS A 5 21.97 10.01 -27.35
N VAL A 6 21.22 10.98 -27.88
CA VAL A 6 19.77 11.15 -27.66
C VAL A 6 19.01 10.09 -28.47
N LEU A 7 18.23 9.25 -27.79
CA LEU A 7 17.30 8.30 -28.42
C LEU A 7 15.97 9.01 -28.75
N LYS A 8 15.61 8.94 -30.03
CA LYS A 8 14.48 9.59 -30.69
C LYS A 8 13.19 8.80 -30.43
N PHE A 9 12.22 9.38 -29.72
CA PHE A 9 10.88 8.81 -29.58
C PHE A 9 10.07 9.04 -30.87
N LYS A 10 9.61 7.95 -31.49
CA LYS A 10 8.70 7.98 -32.65
C LYS A 10 7.28 8.28 -32.16
N SER A 11 6.72 9.36 -32.71
CA SER A 11 5.33 9.79 -32.61
C SER A 11 4.37 8.81 -33.29
N GLY A 12 3.18 8.63 -32.70
CA GLY A 12 1.96 8.23 -33.42
C GLY A 12 0.99 7.37 -32.62
N LYS A 13 -0.06 7.93 -32.02
CA LYS A 13 -1.41 8.03 -32.61
C LYS A 13 -2.39 8.73 -31.64
N LYS A 14 -3.40 9.37 -32.23
CA LYS A 14 -4.29 10.43 -31.72
C LYS A 14 -5.17 10.06 -30.52
N ALA A 15 -5.54 11.11 -29.80
CA ALA A 15 -6.46 11.17 -28.67
C ALA A 15 -7.88 10.66 -28.96
N SER A 16 -8.51 10.15 -27.91
CA SER A 16 -9.95 10.31 -27.65
C SER A 16 -10.12 10.44 -26.13
N ASP A 17 -9.96 11.66 -25.65
CA ASP A 17 -10.76 12.19 -24.53
C ASP A 17 -12.17 12.34 -25.15
N THR A 18 -13.26 11.85 -24.59
CA THR A 18 -13.96 12.48 -23.47
C THR A 18 -15.18 11.59 -23.12
N GLU A 19 -15.55 11.56 -21.82
CA GLU A 19 -16.87 11.15 -21.28
C GLU A 19 -17.27 9.66 -21.25
N ALA A 20 -16.90 8.94 -20.17
CA ALA A 20 -17.83 8.09 -19.37
C ALA A 20 -17.17 7.22 -18.27
N LYS A 21 -16.06 7.62 -17.63
CA LYS A 21 -15.56 6.93 -16.41
C LYS A 21 -15.06 7.88 -15.32
N LYS A 22 -15.80 8.98 -15.09
CA LYS A 22 -15.63 9.92 -13.95
C LYS A 22 -16.37 9.49 -12.67
N ALA A 23 -16.67 8.21 -12.52
CA ALA A 23 -17.17 7.65 -11.27
C ALA A 23 -16.54 6.27 -11.10
N VAL A 24 -15.83 6.05 -9.98
CA VAL A 24 -15.01 4.86 -9.66
C VAL A 24 -13.59 4.87 -10.27
N THR A 25 -12.84 5.93 -9.96
CA THR A 25 -11.37 6.02 -10.04
C THR A 25 -10.83 5.20 -8.83
N VAL A 26 -10.05 4.12 -8.91
CA VAL A 26 -9.11 3.62 -9.92
C VAL A 26 -9.07 2.08 -9.85
N GLU A 27 -9.55 1.38 -10.88
CA GLU A 27 -9.23 -0.04 -11.09
C GLU A 27 -7.86 -0.19 -11.77
N GLY A 28 -6.93 -0.81 -11.04
CA GLY A 28 -6.09 -1.91 -11.55
C GLY A 28 -5.03 -1.63 -12.62
N LYS A 29 -3.75 -1.69 -12.21
CA LYS A 29 -2.70 -2.41 -12.94
C LYS A 29 -1.76 -3.13 -11.98
N ILE A 30 -2.01 -4.43 -11.82
CA ILE A 30 -1.09 -5.40 -11.22
C ILE A 30 0.08 -5.60 -12.19
N THR A 31 1.23 -4.96 -11.94
CA THR A 31 2.49 -5.40 -12.55
C THR A 31 3.17 -6.38 -11.61
N LYS A 32 3.03 -7.66 -11.97
CA LYS A 32 3.62 -8.86 -11.37
C LYS A 32 5.15 -8.82 -11.50
N GLY A 33 5.81 -7.99 -10.69
CA GLY A 33 7.24 -8.07 -10.42
C GLY A 33 7.43 -8.72 -9.06
N LYS A 34 8.00 -9.93 -9.00
CA LYS A 34 8.31 -10.60 -7.74
C LYS A 34 9.42 -9.81 -7.04
N PRO A 35 9.17 -9.12 -5.91
CA PRO A 35 10.26 -8.47 -5.20
C PRO A 35 11.06 -9.57 -4.48
N SER A 36 12.32 -9.73 -4.89
CA SER A 36 13.28 -10.57 -4.20
C SER A 36 13.78 -9.84 -2.95
N GLY A 37 12.93 -9.82 -1.92
CA GLY A 37 13.19 -9.28 -0.59
C GLY A 37 12.18 -9.87 0.40
N PRO A 38 12.37 -9.72 1.72
CA PRO A 38 11.34 -10.12 2.67
C PRO A 38 10.06 -9.35 2.34
N GLN A 39 9.02 -10.06 1.90
CA GLN A 39 7.77 -9.43 1.49
C GLN A 39 7.05 -8.96 2.75
N TRP A 40 6.91 -7.64 2.90
CA TRP A 40 6.17 -7.03 3.99
C TRP A 40 4.75 -6.72 3.54
N SER A 41 3.82 -6.70 4.50
CA SER A 41 2.46 -6.25 4.33
C SER A 41 2.23 -5.10 5.29
N TYR A 42 1.78 -3.97 4.75
CA TYR A 42 1.47 -2.78 5.52
C TYR A 42 0.00 -2.80 5.90
N TYR A 43 -0.29 -2.35 7.12
CA TYR A 43 -1.64 -2.21 7.64
C TYR A 43 -1.76 -0.84 8.30
N VAL A 44 -2.92 -0.21 8.19
CA VAL A 44 -3.17 1.13 8.71
C VAL A 44 -4.51 1.21 9.43
N SER A 45 -4.62 2.06 10.44
CA SER A 45 -5.90 2.33 11.10
C SER A 45 -6.89 2.98 10.11
N ALA A 46 -8.11 2.47 10.07
CA ALA A 46 -9.17 2.96 9.21
C ALA A 46 -9.62 4.38 9.58
N LYS A 47 -9.53 4.71 10.87
CA LYS A 47 -9.84 6.02 11.44
C LYS A 47 -8.58 6.68 12.01
N PRO A 48 -8.58 8.01 12.16
CA PRO A 48 -7.56 8.70 12.93
C PRO A 48 -7.57 8.20 14.37
N GLU A 49 -6.40 7.96 14.93
CA GLU A 49 -6.24 7.41 16.26
C GLU A 49 -5.35 8.35 17.08
N PRO A 50 -5.82 8.81 18.24
CA PRO A 50 -5.08 9.78 19.06
C PRO A 50 -3.88 9.15 19.79
N VAL A 51 -3.86 7.82 19.89
CA VAL A 51 -2.83 7.06 20.60
C VAL A 51 -2.42 5.87 19.74
N GLY A 52 -1.11 5.69 19.54
CA GLY A 52 -0.53 4.52 18.90
C GLY A 52 -0.53 3.31 19.82
N TRP A 53 -0.77 2.13 19.26
CA TRP A 53 -0.71 0.88 20.01
C TRP A 53 0.00 -0.22 19.23
N ASP A 54 0.44 -1.21 20.00
CA ASP A 54 1.16 -2.35 19.47
C ASP A 54 0.21 -3.52 19.20
N MET A 55 0.48 -4.26 18.13
CA MET A 55 -0.26 -5.45 17.76
C MET A 55 0.47 -6.69 18.27
N ILE A 56 -0.27 -7.67 18.79
CA ILE A 56 0.32 -8.97 19.14
C ILE A 56 -0.19 -9.98 18.12
N LEU A 57 0.70 -10.55 17.31
CA LEU A 57 0.38 -11.59 16.32
C LEU A 57 1.25 -12.81 16.58
N SER A 58 0.63 -13.96 16.83
CA SER A 58 1.34 -15.23 17.12
C SER A 58 2.37 -15.14 18.25
N GLY A 59 2.10 -14.33 19.28
CA GLY A 59 3.02 -14.11 20.40
C GLY A 59 4.13 -13.08 20.13
N SER A 60 4.25 -12.58 18.89
CA SER A 60 5.19 -11.52 18.53
C SER A 60 4.52 -10.15 18.61
N LYS A 61 5.22 -9.18 19.20
CA LYS A 61 4.76 -7.80 19.32
C LYS A 61 5.23 -6.95 18.14
N TYR A 62 4.30 -6.30 17.46
CA TYR A 62 4.52 -5.41 16.33
C TYR A 62 4.16 -3.99 16.71
N ARG A 63 5.14 -3.09 16.69
CA ARG A 63 4.95 -1.71 17.11
C ARG A 63 4.09 -0.94 16.10
N GLY A 64 3.10 -0.19 16.60
CA GLY A 64 2.37 0.79 15.80
C GLY A 64 3.20 2.05 15.62
N MET A 65 3.37 2.47 14.37
CA MET A 65 4.07 3.71 14.01
C MET A 65 3.04 4.71 13.49
N TYR A 66 3.24 5.99 13.75
CA TYR A 66 2.38 7.00 13.14
C TYR A 66 2.74 7.20 11.67
N ASP A 67 1.72 7.48 10.87
CA ASP A 67 1.87 7.98 9.51
C ASP A 67 2.44 9.42 9.50
N GLY A 68 2.85 9.93 8.33
CA GLY A 68 3.48 11.26 8.21
C GLY A 68 2.65 12.41 8.78
N ASP A 69 1.32 12.30 8.71
CA ASP A 69 0.38 13.29 9.26
C ASP A 69 0.09 13.10 10.76
N ASN A 70 0.70 12.10 11.41
CA ASN A 70 0.46 11.69 12.80
C ASN A 70 -1.02 11.40 13.15
N GLN A 71 -1.86 11.15 12.15
CA GLN A 71 -3.28 10.88 12.37
C GLN A 71 -3.59 9.38 12.46
N ARG A 72 -2.83 8.53 11.75
CA ARG A 72 -3.13 7.10 11.62
C ARG A 72 -1.98 6.27 12.14
N VAL A 73 -2.30 5.07 12.62
CA VAL A 73 -1.31 4.10 13.09
C VAL A 73 -1.10 3.06 12.00
N VAL A 74 0.17 2.79 11.69
CA VAL A 74 0.65 1.90 10.65
C VAL A 74 1.45 0.78 11.29
N TRP A 75 1.24 -0.44 10.80
CA TRP A 75 2.00 -1.63 11.18
C TRP A 75 2.65 -2.24 9.95
N ARG A 76 3.92 -2.58 10.09
CA ARG A 76 4.68 -3.36 9.11
C ARG A 76 4.76 -4.80 9.59
N ILE A 77 4.05 -5.69 8.91
CA ILE A 77 3.91 -7.10 9.28
C ILE A 77 4.56 -7.97 8.20
N PRO A 78 5.27 -9.06 8.54
CA PRO A 78 5.72 -10.02 7.55
C PRO A 78 4.53 -10.58 6.76
N SER A 79 4.66 -10.70 5.43
CA SER A 79 3.57 -11.22 4.59
C SER A 79 3.14 -12.64 4.96
N GLU A 80 4.02 -13.45 5.53
CA GLU A 80 3.70 -14.78 6.07
C GLU A 80 2.66 -14.75 7.20
N LEU A 81 2.57 -13.62 7.90
CA LEU A 81 1.61 -13.40 8.99
C LEU A 81 0.41 -12.55 8.54
N SER A 82 0.33 -12.19 7.26
CA SER A 82 -0.79 -11.40 6.71
C SER A 82 -2.14 -12.05 6.98
N ASN A 83 -2.28 -13.34 6.70
CA ASN A 83 -3.51 -14.09 6.98
C ASN A 83 -3.93 -14.02 8.47
N LYS A 84 -2.95 -14.01 9.38
CA LYS A 84 -3.24 -13.91 10.82
C LYS A 84 -3.63 -12.49 11.23
N MET A 85 -3.04 -11.49 10.58
CA MET A 85 -3.42 -10.09 10.74
C MET A 85 -4.85 -9.83 10.22
N GLU A 86 -5.20 -10.41 9.07
CA GLU A 86 -6.53 -10.31 8.46
C GLU A 86 -7.59 -11.08 9.27
N ALA A 87 -7.20 -12.13 10.01
CA ALA A 87 -8.05 -12.82 10.98
C ALA A 87 -8.14 -12.12 12.35
N HIS A 88 -7.34 -11.08 12.60
CA HIS A 88 -7.33 -10.39 13.89
C HIS A 88 -8.62 -9.57 14.07
N VAL A 89 -9.17 -9.53 15.29
CA VAL A 89 -10.46 -8.88 15.58
C VAL A 89 -10.52 -7.42 15.10
N PHE A 90 -9.42 -6.68 15.22
CA PHE A 90 -9.33 -5.29 14.76
C PHE A 90 -9.42 -5.14 13.23
N PHE A 91 -8.96 -6.13 12.46
CA PHE A 91 -9.12 -6.12 11.01
C PHE A 91 -10.55 -6.49 10.63
N VAL A 92 -11.10 -7.55 11.25
CA VAL A 92 -12.47 -8.02 10.99
C VAL A 92 -13.52 -6.96 11.34
N GLN A 93 -13.30 -6.19 12.41
CA GLN A 93 -14.16 -5.06 12.79
C GLN A 93 -13.98 -3.83 11.91
N GLY A 94 -13.05 -3.85 10.95
CA GLY A 94 -12.75 -2.72 10.07
C GLY A 94 -12.04 -1.56 10.77
N ARG A 95 -11.46 -1.77 11.96
CA ARG A 95 -10.61 -0.77 12.62
C ARG A 95 -9.26 -0.65 11.91
N ILE A 96 -8.79 -1.73 11.29
CA ILE A 96 -7.51 -1.80 10.57
C ILE A 96 -7.78 -2.26 9.14
N ILE A 97 -7.14 -1.61 8.18
CA ILE A 97 -7.23 -1.92 6.75
C ILE A 97 -5.84 -2.23 6.20
N LYS A 98 -5.80 -2.96 5.08
CA LYS A 98 -4.55 -3.26 4.38
C LYS A 98 -4.05 -1.98 3.70
N GLY A 99 -2.83 -1.58 4.01
CA GLY A 99 -2.14 -0.49 3.32
C GLY A 99 -1.72 -0.96 1.93
N VAL A 100 -1.90 -0.11 0.92
CA VAL A 100 -1.36 -0.31 -0.42
C VAL A 100 -0.01 0.40 -0.45
N ASP A 101 1.06 -0.33 -0.74
CA ASP A 101 2.38 0.24 -1.03
C ASP A 101 2.23 0.99 -2.37
N GLU A 102 2.48 2.31 -2.38
CA GLU A 102 2.49 3.12 -3.61
C GLU A 102 3.80 2.90 -4.39
#